data_AF-A0A937TG89-F1
#
_entry.id   AF-A0A937TG89-F1
#
_cell.length_a   1.000
_cell.length_b   1.000
_cell.length_c   1.000
_cell.angle_alpha   90.00
_cell.angle_beta   90.00
_cell.angle_gamma   90.00
#
_symmetry.space_group_name_H-M   'P 1'
#
loop_
_entity.id
_entity.type
_entity.pdbx_description
1 polymer ?
#
loop_
_entity_poly.entity_id
_entity_poly.type
_entity_poly.pdbx_seq_one_letter_code
_entity_poly.pdbx_strand_id
1 'polypeptide(L)'
;MTISELTHEQLVGLVGLLEAVVMADKTVSEPEQAVLSDIVAVIGEEMYRAVLEDADNRFADLDALKAFLQTVENQEVRELIYGTVWQEAVATPSVNHGESELLSWLASTWAIQV
;
A
#
# COMPACT_ATOMS: atom_id res chain seq x y z
N MET A 1 12.90 -0.57 -10.48
CA MET A 1 12.62 -1.37 -9.29
C MET A 1 11.29 -2.09 -9.46
N THR A 2 11.17 -3.34 -9.02
CA THR A 2 9.92 -4.11 -8.97
C THR A 2 9.56 -4.47 -7.53
N ILE A 3 8.31 -4.89 -7.29
CA ILE A 3 7.82 -5.28 -5.95
C ILE A 3 8.66 -6.40 -5.35
N SER A 4 9.16 -7.33 -6.17
CA SER A 4 10.05 -8.42 -5.72
C SER A 4 11.43 -7.97 -5.23
N GLU A 5 11.83 -6.72 -5.50
CA GLU A 5 13.09 -6.14 -5.05
C GLU A 5 12.93 -5.33 -3.74
N LEU A 6 11.69 -5.17 -3.25
CA LEU A 6 11.42 -4.52 -1.98
C LEU A 6 11.91 -5.38 -0.82
N THR A 7 12.46 -4.71 0.19
CA THR A 7 12.80 -5.34 1.48
C THR A 7 11.52 -5.73 2.22
N HIS A 8 11.64 -6.67 3.16
CA HIS A 8 10.53 -7.09 4.02
C HIS A 8 9.81 -5.91 4.68
N GLU A 9 10.55 -4.94 5.24
CA GLU A 9 9.94 -3.75 5.85
C GLU A 9 9.16 -2.89 4.85
N GLN A 10 9.66 -2.76 3.63
CA GLN A 10 8.97 -2.00 2.58
C GLN A 10 7.72 -2.73 2.10
N LEU A 11 7.76 -4.06 2.01
CA LEU A 11 6.58 -4.88 1.72
C LEU A 11 5.53 -4.77 2.82
N VAL A 12 5.94 -4.79 4.09
CA VAL A 12 5.04 -4.54 5.24
C VAL A 12 4.36 -3.17 5.11
N GLY A 13 5.11 -2.13 4.72
CA GLY A 13 4.54 -0.80 4.47
C GLY A 13 3.56 -0.76 3.29
N LEU A 14 3.87 -1.44 2.18
CA LEU A 14 3.01 -1.53 1.02
C LEU A 14 1.71 -2.27 1.33
N VAL A 15 1.80 -3.43 1.99
CA VAL A 15 0.64 -4.25 2.33
C VAL A 15 -0.22 -3.56 3.39
N GLY A 16 0.37 -2.93 4.39
CA GLY A 16 -0.36 -2.11 5.36
C GLY A 16 -1.08 -0.90 4.72
N LEU A 17 -0.50 -0.31 3.67
CA LEU A 17 -1.17 0.74 2.88
C LEU A 17 -2.37 0.22 2.11
N LEU A 18 -2.21 -0.90 1.40
CA LEU A 18 -3.29 -1.52 0.64
C LEU A 18 -4.43 -1.93 1.57
N GLU A 19 -4.11 -2.50 2.73
CA GLU A 19 -5.10 -2.81 3.75
C GLU A 19 -5.80 -1.56 4.29
N ALA A 20 -5.07 -0.48 4.58
CA ALA A 20 -5.67 0.76 5.07
C ALA A 20 -6.65 1.39 4.06
N VAL A 21 -6.34 1.29 2.77
CA VAL A 21 -7.19 1.73 1.66
C VAL A 21 -8.44 0.85 1.57
N VAL A 22 -8.27 -0.47 1.51
CA VAL A 22 -9.36 -1.45 1.43
C VAL A 22 -10.28 -1.44 2.67
N MET A 23 -9.70 -1.32 3.87
CA MET A 23 -10.44 -1.27 5.14
C MET A 23 -11.25 0.02 5.31
N ALA A 24 -10.87 1.10 4.62
CA ALA A 24 -11.68 2.32 4.60
C ALA A 24 -13.06 2.08 3.98
N ASP A 25 -13.16 1.21 2.97
CA ASP A 25 -14.41 0.89 2.28
C ASP A 25 -15.19 -0.29 2.92
N LYS A 26 -14.62 -0.97 3.92
CA LYS A 26 -15.18 -2.15 4.64
C LYS A 26 -15.60 -3.34 3.74
N THR A 27 -15.35 -3.27 2.45
CA THR A 27 -15.65 -4.30 1.45
C THR A 27 -14.56 -4.28 0.40
N VAL A 28 -13.96 -5.45 0.14
CA VAL A 28 -12.98 -5.59 -0.95
C VAL A 28 -13.74 -5.72 -2.27
N SER A 29 -13.46 -4.84 -3.23
CA SER A 29 -14.06 -4.92 -4.57
C SER A 29 -13.29 -5.89 -5.48
N GLU A 30 -13.92 -6.39 -6.56
CA GLU A 30 -13.26 -7.28 -7.52
C GLU A 30 -11.95 -6.69 -8.11
N PRO A 31 -11.89 -5.39 -8.48
CA PRO A 31 -10.65 -4.74 -8.91
C PRO A 31 -9.53 -4.75 -7.86
N GLU A 32 -9.85 -4.52 -6.59
CA GLU A 32 -8.88 -4.52 -5.50
C GLU A 32 -8.32 -5.92 -5.27
N GLN A 33 -9.19 -6.93 -5.33
CA GLN A 33 -8.79 -8.33 -5.23
C GLN A 33 -7.83 -8.74 -6.36
N ALA A 34 -7.99 -8.18 -7.57
CA ALA A 34 -7.06 -8.42 -8.68
C ALA A 34 -5.66 -7.85 -8.38
N VAL A 35 -5.57 -6.64 -7.84
CA VAL A 35 -4.28 -6.03 -7.46
C VAL A 35 -3.61 -6.83 -6.34
N LEU A 36 -4.36 -7.25 -5.32
CA LEU A 36 -3.82 -8.10 -4.25
C LEU A 36 -3.33 -9.44 -4.80
N SER A 37 -4.06 -10.05 -5.74
CA SER A 37 -3.65 -11.29 -6.40
C SER A 37 -2.36 -11.12 -7.22
N ASP A 38 -2.17 -9.98 -7.88
CA ASP A 38 -0.94 -9.69 -8.62
C ASP A 38 0.27 -9.57 -7.68
N ILE A 39 0.09 -8.94 -6.52
CA ILE A 39 1.14 -8.86 -5.50
C ILE A 39 1.49 -10.26 -4.98
N VAL A 40 0.48 -11.07 -4.63
CA VAL A 40 0.66 -12.47 -4.21
C VAL A 40 1.38 -13.29 -5.28
N ALA A 41 1.06 -13.08 -6.55
CA ALA A 41 1.73 -13.77 -7.66
C ALA A 41 3.21 -13.39 -7.80
N VAL A 42 3.59 -12.15 -7.42
CA VAL A 42 4.97 -11.66 -7.50
C VAL A 42 5.82 -12.09 -6.32
N ILE A 43 5.31 -11.96 -5.08
CA ILE A 43 6.10 -12.23 -3.86
C ILE A 43 5.86 -13.63 -3.26
N GLY A 44 4.79 -14.30 -3.69
CA GLY A 44 4.35 -15.59 -3.16
C GLY A 44 3.37 -15.47 -1.99
N GLU A 45 2.46 -16.45 -1.87
CA GLU A 45 1.42 -16.48 -0.83
C GLU A 45 1.98 -16.50 0.59
N GLU A 46 3.02 -17.30 0.85
CA GLU A 46 3.65 -17.39 2.17
C GLU A 46 4.24 -16.05 2.60
N MET A 47 4.91 -15.36 1.67
CA MET A 47 5.49 -14.04 1.94
C MET A 47 4.42 -13.00 2.16
N TYR A 48 3.39 -12.98 1.30
CA TYR A 48 2.25 -12.08 1.45
C TYR A 48 1.57 -12.23 2.80
N ARG A 49 1.30 -13.47 3.24
CA ARG A 49 0.68 -13.74 4.55
C ARG A 49 1.57 -13.25 5.69
N ALA A 50 2.89 -13.47 5.61
CA ALA A 50 3.82 -13.02 6.63
C ALA A 50 3.89 -11.48 6.74
N VAL A 51 3.97 -10.77 5.61
CA VAL A 51 4.01 -9.30 5.62
C VAL A 51 2.67 -8.68 6.03
N LEU A 52 1.55 -9.35 5.73
CA LEU A 52 0.22 -8.93 6.19
C LEU A 52 0.10 -9.06 7.70
N GLU A 53 0.45 -10.23 8.25
CA GLU A 53 0.47 -10.44 9.71
C GLU A 53 1.41 -9.45 10.42
N ASP A 54 2.56 -9.17 9.82
CA ASP A 54 3.49 -8.16 10.35
C ASP A 54 2.92 -6.74 10.28
N ALA A 55 2.20 -6.39 9.21
CA ALA A 55 1.53 -5.10 9.08
C ALA A 55 0.44 -4.93 10.14
N ASP A 56 -0.42 -5.93 10.31
CA ASP A 56 -1.47 -5.98 11.35
C ASP A 56 -0.90 -5.81 12.76
N ASN A 57 0.21 -6.51 13.04
CA ASN A 57 0.85 -6.44 14.35
C ASN A 57 1.60 -5.12 14.58
N ARG A 58 2.15 -4.51 13.52
CA ARG A 58 2.99 -3.31 13.61
C ARG A 58 2.19 -2.02 13.58
N PHE A 59 1.08 -1.98 12.84
CA PHE A 59 0.29 -0.78 12.62
C PHE A 59 -1.08 -0.90 13.29
N ALA A 60 -1.17 -0.40 14.52
CA ALA A 60 -2.42 -0.40 15.27
C ALA A 60 -3.50 0.52 14.65
N ASP A 61 -3.07 1.55 13.91
CA ASP A 61 -3.94 2.51 13.22
C ASP A 61 -3.23 3.17 12.03
N LEU A 62 -3.98 3.99 11.29
CA LEU A 62 -3.48 4.75 10.14
C LEU A 62 -2.36 5.73 10.52
N ASP A 63 -2.34 6.26 11.74
CA ASP A 63 -1.30 7.20 12.17
C ASP A 63 0.04 6.49 12.40
N ALA A 64 0.02 5.28 12.97
CA ALA A 64 1.19 4.41 13.10
C ALA A 64 1.77 4.04 11.72
N LEU A 65 0.90 3.73 10.75
CA LEU A 65 1.31 3.47 9.37
C LEU A 65 1.94 4.72 8.74
N LYS A 66 1.29 5.90 8.86
CA LYS A 66 1.82 7.17 8.35
C LYS A 66 3.19 7.49 8.93
N ALA A 67 3.39 7.28 10.23
CA ALA A 67 4.69 7.49 10.89
C ALA A 67 5.78 6.57 10.30
N PHE A 68 5.45 5.32 10.00
CA PHE A 68 6.38 4.40 9.33
C PHE A 68 6.72 4.85 7.91
N LEU A 69 5.72 5.26 7.13
CA LEU A 69 5.88 5.70 5.74
C LEU A 69 6.77 6.96 5.63
N GLN A 70 6.80 7.79 6.66
CA GLN A 70 7.72 8.93 6.75
C GLN A 70 9.19 8.52 6.89
N THR A 71 9.47 7.31 7.40
CA THR A 71 10.85 6.79 7.53
C THR A 71 11.39 6.16 6.23
N VAL A 72 10.54 5.93 5.24
CA VAL A 72 10.98 5.45 3.93
C VAL A 72 11.72 6.59 3.23
N GLU A 73 13.04 6.51 3.10
CA GLU A 73 13.85 7.60 2.51
C GLU A 73 14.11 7.43 0.99
N ASN A 74 14.12 6.19 0.49
CA ASN A 74 14.47 5.90 -0.89
C ASN A 74 13.34 6.32 -1.85
N GLN A 75 13.65 7.21 -2.78
CA GLN A 75 12.70 7.76 -3.74
C GLN A 75 12.10 6.71 -4.68
N GLU A 76 12.91 5.78 -5.21
CA GLU A 76 12.41 4.72 -6.10
C GLU A 76 11.39 3.81 -5.38
N VAL A 77 11.61 3.57 -4.09
CA VAL A 77 10.69 2.79 -3.24
C VAL A 77 9.39 3.55 -3.02
N ARG A 78 9.47 4.85 -2.72
CA ARG A 78 8.29 5.72 -2.55
C ARG A 78 7.43 5.75 -3.82
N GLU A 79 8.06 5.92 -4.98
CA GLU A 79 7.39 5.95 -6.28
C GLU A 79 6.76 4.61 -6.62
N LEU A 80 7.46 3.50 -6.34
CA LEU A 80 6.91 2.16 -6.55
C LEU A 80 5.69 1.91 -5.65
N ILE A 81 5.79 2.19 -4.34
CA ILE A 81 4.68 2.00 -3.41
C ILE A 81 3.50 2.89 -3.80
N TYR A 82 3.75 4.18 -4.07
CA TYR A 82 2.71 5.10 -4.50
C TYR A 82 2.03 4.64 -5.79
N GLY A 83 2.82 4.20 -6.78
CA GLY A 83 2.30 3.71 -8.06
C GLY A 83 1.41 2.48 -7.89
N THR A 84 1.77 1.55 -7.02
CA THR A 84 0.94 0.35 -6.75
C THR A 84 -0.38 0.71 -6.08
N VAL A 85 -0.36 1.57 -5.06
CA VAL A 85 -1.60 1.99 -4.37
C VAL A 85 -2.47 2.85 -5.30
N TRP A 86 -1.86 3.71 -6.12
CA TRP A 86 -2.57 4.50 -7.12
C TRP A 86 -3.27 3.62 -8.16
N GLN A 87 -2.60 2.56 -8.64
CA GLN A 87 -3.18 1.60 -9.58
C GLN A 87 -4.43 0.92 -9.02
N GLU A 88 -4.42 0.60 -7.73
CA GLU A 88 -5.59 0.06 -7.04
C GLU A 88 -6.73 1.09 -7.00
N ALA A 89 -6.43 2.31 -6.57
CA ALA A 89 -7.46 3.35 -6.45
C ALA A 89 -8.09 3.69 -7.80
N VAL A 90 -7.32 3.75 -8.89
CA VAL A 90 -7.89 4.01 -10.23
C VAL A 90 -8.59 2.81 -10.85
N ALA A 91 -8.35 1.59 -10.33
CA ALA A 91 -9.05 0.39 -10.78
C ALA A 91 -10.47 0.31 -10.22
N THR A 92 -10.77 1.00 -9.12
CA THR A 92 -12.11 1.08 -8.57
C THR A 92 -12.92 2.21 -9.25
N PRO A 93 -14.21 1.99 -9.55
CA PRO A 93 -15.05 3.00 -10.20
C PRO A 93 -15.38 4.21 -9.30
N SER A 94 -15.08 4.12 -8.00
CA SER A 94 -15.25 5.21 -7.05
C SER A 94 -14.12 5.18 -6.02
N VAL A 95 -13.10 6.02 -6.22
CA VAL A 95 -12.15 6.36 -5.15
C VAL A 95 -12.94 7.10 -4.07
N ASN A 96 -12.97 6.56 -2.85
CA ASN A 96 -13.66 7.23 -1.77
C ASN A 96 -12.83 8.41 -1.21
N HIS A 97 -13.45 9.21 -0.33
CA HIS A 97 -12.79 10.40 0.19
C HIS A 97 -11.54 10.07 1.02
N GLY A 98 -11.56 8.97 1.79
CA GLY A 98 -10.44 8.57 2.65
C GLY A 98 -9.22 8.11 1.87
N GLU A 99 -9.43 7.34 0.80
CA GLU A 99 -8.37 6.90 -0.11
C GLU A 99 -7.74 8.08 -0.84
N SER A 100 -8.58 9.02 -1.32
CA SER A 100 -8.12 10.25 -1.97
C SER A 100 -7.27 11.11 -1.03
N GLU A 101 -7.67 11.24 0.24
CA GLU A 101 -6.89 11.99 1.24
C GLU A 101 -5.57 11.28 1.56
N LEU A 102 -5.57 9.96 1.67
CA LEU A 102 -4.35 9.19 1.94
C LEU A 102 -3.35 9.27 0.78
N LEU A 103 -3.82 9.10 -0.47
CA LEU A 103 -3.00 9.26 -1.66
C LEU A 103 -2.45 10.68 -1.79
N SER A 104 -3.28 11.70 -1.54
CA SER A 104 -2.82 13.10 -1.55
C SER A 104 -1.77 13.37 -0.49
N TRP A 105 -1.95 12.81 0.70
CA TRP A 105 -0.97 12.90 1.78
C TRP A 105 0.35 12.19 1.43
N LEU A 106 0.28 11.00 0.83
CA LEU A 106 1.47 10.26 0.35
C LEU A 106 2.24 11.07 -0.69
N ALA A 107 1.55 11.55 -1.73
CA ALA A 107 2.16 12.33 -2.80
C ALA A 107 2.87 13.58 -2.25
N SER A 108 2.22 14.30 -1.33
CA SER A 108 2.81 15.47 -0.68
C SER A 108 3.98 15.12 0.25
N THR A 109 3.89 14.03 1.02
CA THR A 109 4.90 13.63 2.00
C THR A 109 6.17 13.12 1.32
N TRP A 110 6.01 12.43 0.19
CA TRP A 110 7.10 11.84 -0.57
C TRP A 110 7.56 12.69 -1.75
N ALA A 111 6.97 13.87 -1.93
CA ALA A 111 7.25 14.79 -3.05
C ALA A 111 7.16 14.08 -4.41
N ILE A 112 6.15 13.22 -4.58
CA ILE A 112 5.86 12.53 -5.85
C ILE A 112 5.33 13.58 -6.84
N GLN A 113 5.91 13.63 -8.04
CA GLN A 113 5.35 14.43 -9.14
C GLN A 113 4.18 13.64 -9.76
N VAL A 114 2.96 14.10 -9.49
CA VAL A 114 1.71 13.64 -10.11
C VAL A 114 1.41 14.42 -11.39
#